data_AF-J7LJT9-F1
#
_entry.id   AF-J7LJT9-F1
#
_cell.length_a   1.000
_cell.length_b   1.000
_cell.length_c   1.000
_cell.angle_alpha   90.00
_cell.angle_beta   90.00
_cell.angle_gamma   90.00
#
_symmetry.space_group_name_H-M   'P 1'
#
loop_
_entity.id
_entity.type
_entity.pdbx_description
1 polymer ?
#
loop_
_entity_poly.entity_id
_entity_poly.type
_entity_poly.pdbx_seq_one_letter_code
_entity_poly.pdbx_strand_id
1 'polypeptide(L)'
;FHDKESMHPLLDFLKVHNYNGKTMMLNDRIQNLNALQFVLRKAEEYLLTLPLETPYSEFEHKFQEIGLERGWGDTAERVLEMIHMLLELLEAPDPCTLEKFLGRIPMVFNVVILSPHGYFAQENVLGYPDTGGQVVYILDQVPALE
;
A
#
# COMPACT_ATOMS: atom_id res chain seq x y z
N PHE A 1 -13.15 0.85 20.81
CA PHE A 1 -12.08 1.02 19.81
C PHE A 1 -10.94 1.96 20.29
N HIS A 2 -10.79 2.24 21.58
CA HIS A 2 -9.62 2.95 22.14
C HIS A 2 -8.73 2.00 22.94
N ASP A 3 -8.48 0.82 22.40
CA ASP A 3 -7.47 -0.05 22.97
C ASP A 3 -6.17 0.18 22.21
N LYS A 4 -5.14 0.72 22.87
CA LYS A 4 -3.82 0.92 22.26
C LYS A 4 -3.26 -0.38 21.70
N GLU A 5 -3.71 -1.51 22.24
CA GLU A 5 -3.33 -2.83 21.73
C GLU A 5 -3.92 -3.16 20.36
N SER A 6 -5.07 -2.58 20.00
CA SER A 6 -5.79 -2.91 18.75
C SER A 6 -5.06 -2.46 17.47
N MET A 7 -4.13 -1.49 17.56
CA MET A 7 -3.39 -0.96 16.41
C MET A 7 -1.98 -1.56 16.25
N HIS A 8 -1.53 -2.40 17.18
CA HIS A 8 -0.26 -3.11 17.03
C HIS A 8 -0.18 -3.98 15.75
N PRO A 9 -1.23 -4.73 15.36
CA PRO A 9 -1.21 -5.49 14.12
C PRO A 9 -0.99 -4.62 12.88
N LEU A 10 -1.51 -3.38 12.87
CA LEU A 10 -1.30 -2.45 11.76
C LEU A 10 0.16 -1.96 11.71
N LEU A 11 0.75 -1.65 12.85
CA LEU A 11 2.17 -1.30 12.94
C LEU A 11 3.05 -2.46 12.45
N ASP A 12 2.80 -3.66 12.93
CA ASP A 12 3.58 -4.84 12.54
C ASP A 12 3.42 -5.11 11.05
N PHE A 13 2.20 -5.02 10.52
CA PHE A 13 1.92 -5.14 9.08
C PHE A 13 2.75 -4.15 8.25
N LEU A 14 2.79 -2.87 8.64
CA LEU A 14 3.55 -1.84 7.94
C LEU A 14 5.07 -2.04 8.05
N LYS A 15 5.58 -2.62 9.15
CA LYS A 15 7.01 -2.91 9.33
C LYS A 15 7.50 -4.13 8.56
N VAL A 16 6.69 -5.18 8.47
CA VAL A 16 7.07 -6.40 7.74
C VAL A 16 6.89 -6.26 6.23
N HIS A 17 6.29 -5.16 5.78
CA HIS A 17 6.02 -4.94 4.37
C HIS A 17 7.32 -4.74 3.57
N ASN A 18 7.60 -5.70 2.68
CA ASN A 18 8.79 -5.74 1.86
C ASN A 18 8.42 -6.21 0.45
N TYR A 19 9.05 -5.61 -0.55
CA TYR A 19 8.93 -6.05 -1.93
C TYR A 19 10.31 -6.17 -2.58
N ASN A 20 10.63 -7.34 -3.14
CA ASN A 20 11.92 -7.64 -3.78
C ASN A 20 13.15 -7.29 -2.92
N GLY A 21 13.08 -7.54 -1.60
CA GLY A 21 14.15 -7.25 -0.66
C GLY A 21 14.26 -5.79 -0.24
N LYS A 22 13.39 -4.90 -0.74
CA LYS A 22 13.31 -3.50 -0.32
C LYS A 22 12.22 -3.34 0.74
N THR A 23 12.60 -2.82 1.89
CA THR A 23 11.66 -2.42 2.94
C THR A 23 10.77 -1.30 2.43
N MET A 24 9.48 -1.38 2.74
CA MET A 24 8.45 -0.44 2.33
C MET A 24 7.74 0.09 3.57
N MET A 25 7.10 1.25 3.45
CA MET A 25 6.35 1.94 4.51
C MET A 25 7.18 2.33 5.74
N LEU A 26 7.51 1.39 6.64
CA LEU A 26 8.22 1.65 7.90
C LEU A 26 9.46 0.77 8.02
N ASN A 27 10.57 1.34 8.52
CA ASN A 27 11.76 0.56 8.85
C ASN A 27 11.90 0.30 10.36
N ASP A 28 12.99 -0.39 10.72
CA ASP A 28 13.28 -0.82 12.09
C ASP A 28 13.52 0.33 13.08
N ARG A 29 13.56 1.59 12.66
CA ARG A 29 13.64 2.72 13.58
C ARG A 29 12.35 2.91 14.38
N ILE A 30 11.20 2.45 13.84
CA ILE A 30 9.89 2.61 14.46
C ILE A 30 9.53 1.32 15.20
N GLN A 31 9.55 1.39 16.53
CA GLN A 31 9.38 0.20 17.38
C GLN A 31 8.02 0.09 18.08
N ASN A 32 7.28 1.20 18.17
CA ASN A 32 5.99 1.22 18.86
C ASN A 32 5.10 2.33 18.29
N LEU A 33 3.81 2.29 18.66
CA LEU A 33 2.80 3.23 18.17
C LEU A 33 3.09 4.69 18.56
N ASN A 34 3.69 4.94 19.72
CA ASN A 34 4.05 6.31 20.12
C ASN A 34 5.16 6.86 19.21
N ALA A 35 6.16 6.04 18.88
CA ALA A 35 7.22 6.40 17.95
C ALA A 35 6.66 6.64 16.54
N LEU A 36 5.74 5.79 16.09
CA LEU A 36 5.05 5.95 14.81
C LEU A 36 4.30 7.30 14.76
N GLN A 37 3.46 7.58 15.74
CA GLN A 37 2.70 8.84 15.79
C GLN A 37 3.61 10.07 15.81
N PHE A 38 4.71 10.01 16.56
CA PHE A 38 5.71 11.08 16.58
C PHE A 38 6.37 11.30 15.22
N VAL A 39 6.78 10.22 14.55
CA VAL A 39 7.41 10.28 13.22
C VAL A 39 6.42 10.83 12.17
N LEU A 40 5.16 10.38 12.22
CA LEU A 40 4.12 10.84 11.29
C LEU A 40 3.85 12.34 11.42
N ARG A 41 3.73 12.86 12.66
CA ARG A 41 3.56 14.31 12.88
C ARG A 41 4.77 15.12 12.41
N LYS A 42 5.99 14.62 12.65
CA LYS A 42 7.21 15.27 12.16
C LYS A 42 7.28 15.27 10.62
N ALA A 43 6.81 14.19 9.98
CA ALA A 43 6.76 14.08 8.54
C ALA A 43 5.71 15.03 7.95
N GLU A 44 4.51 15.10 8.54
CA GLU A 44 3.44 16.05 8.22
C GLU A 44 3.95 17.49 8.27
N GLU A 45 4.52 17.92 9.41
CA GLU A 45 5.07 19.27 9.59
C GLU A 45 6.11 19.60 8.51
N TYR A 46 6.94 18.63 8.13
CA TYR A 46 7.95 18.85 7.10
C TYR A 46 7.34 18.92 5.69
N LEU A 47 6.39 18.04 5.34
CA LEU A 47 5.73 18.06 4.03
C LEU A 47 4.96 19.37 3.80
N LEU A 48 4.36 19.94 4.84
CA LEU A 48 3.69 21.24 4.77
C LEU A 48 4.65 22.41 4.42
N THR A 49 5.96 22.21 4.53
CA THR A 49 6.96 23.21 4.10
C THR A 49 7.34 23.09 2.62
N LEU A 50 6.95 22.01 1.95
CA LEU A 50 7.29 21.73 0.56
C LEU A 50 6.12 22.09 -0.38
N PRO A 51 6.39 22.41 -1.65
CA PRO A 51 5.37 22.41 -2.70
C PRO A 51 4.66 21.05 -2.82
N LEU A 52 3.36 21.05 -3.09
CA LEU A 52 2.53 19.84 -3.16
C LEU A 52 2.99 18.86 -4.27
N GLU A 53 3.53 19.42 -5.35
CA GLU A 53 4.03 18.68 -6.52
C GLU A 53 5.47 18.18 -6.35
N THR A 54 6.10 18.41 -5.20
CA THR A 54 7.47 17.96 -4.94
C THR A 54 7.54 16.44 -5.04
N PRO A 55 8.43 15.88 -5.88
CA PRO A 55 8.54 14.43 -6.05
C PRO A 55 9.16 13.77 -4.82
N TYR A 56 8.74 12.55 -4.50
CA TYR A 56 9.22 11.78 -3.34
C TYR A 56 10.75 11.68 -3.28
N SER A 57 11.42 11.57 -4.43
CA SER A 57 12.87 11.48 -4.53
C SER A 57 13.63 12.64 -3.89
N GLU A 58 13.03 13.83 -3.81
CA GLU A 58 13.69 15.02 -3.23
C GLU A 58 13.75 14.97 -1.70
N PHE A 59 12.81 14.28 -1.05
CA PHE A 59 12.74 14.19 0.41
C PHE A 59 12.92 12.78 0.96
N GLU A 60 13.11 11.79 0.09
CA GLU A 60 13.30 10.37 0.42
C GLU A 60 14.33 10.16 1.54
N HIS A 61 15.53 10.75 1.41
CA HIS A 61 16.60 10.54 2.39
C HIS A 61 16.19 11.00 3.80
N LYS A 62 15.49 12.13 3.89
CA LYS A 62 15.02 12.67 5.17
C LYS A 62 13.91 11.81 5.77
N PHE A 63 13.08 11.20 4.93
CA PHE A 63 12.06 10.24 5.34
C PHE A 63 12.68 8.96 5.90
N GLN A 64 13.70 8.42 5.22
CA GLN A 64 14.42 7.23 5.66
C GLN A 64 15.10 7.43 7.03
N GLU A 65 15.68 8.60 7.26
CA GLU A 65 16.29 8.98 8.54
C GLU A 65 15.31 8.91 9.72
N ILE A 66 14.05 9.32 9.50
CA ILE A 66 13.00 9.30 10.52
C ILE A 66 12.24 7.97 10.58
N GLY A 67 12.51 7.05 9.66
CA GLY A 67 11.98 5.69 9.67
C GLY A 67 10.89 5.39 8.65
N LEU A 68 10.63 6.31 7.72
CA LEU A 68 9.66 6.16 6.65
C LEU A 68 10.36 5.73 5.35
N GLU A 69 9.97 4.59 4.81
CA GLU A 69 10.45 4.06 3.54
C GLU A 69 9.50 4.45 2.38
N ARG A 70 9.76 3.95 1.17
CA ARG A 70 8.89 4.18 0.00
C ARG A 70 7.52 3.53 0.16
N GLY A 71 6.53 4.03 -0.59
CA GLY A 71 5.18 3.44 -0.67
C GLY A 71 4.05 4.38 -0.23
N TRP A 72 4.37 5.58 0.27
CA TRP A 72 3.38 6.56 0.73
C TRP A 72 2.78 7.41 -0.39
N GLY A 73 3.46 7.54 -1.53
CA GLY A 73 3.04 8.40 -2.64
C GLY A 73 4.21 8.80 -3.52
N ASP A 74 3.90 9.33 -4.69
CA ASP A 74 4.85 9.85 -5.69
C ASP A 74 5.14 11.34 -5.50
N THR A 75 4.18 12.11 -4.97
CA THR A 75 4.30 13.55 -4.67
C THR A 75 4.13 13.84 -3.18
N ALA A 76 4.60 15.01 -2.72
CA ALA A 76 4.41 15.48 -1.35
C ALA A 76 2.93 15.52 -0.94
N GLU A 77 2.04 15.95 -1.84
CA GLU A 77 0.58 15.93 -1.63
C GLU A 77 0.07 14.53 -1.28
N ARG A 78 0.40 13.54 -2.11
CA ARG A 78 -0.12 12.18 -1.95
C ARG A 78 0.44 11.50 -0.71
N VAL A 79 1.71 11.76 -0.40
CA VAL A 79 2.35 11.30 0.84
C VAL A 79 1.68 11.94 2.06
N LEU A 80 1.39 13.24 2.00
CA LEU A 80 0.71 13.97 3.07
C LEU A 80 -0.70 13.41 3.33
N GLU A 81 -1.47 13.15 2.27
CA GLU A 81 -2.78 12.49 2.40
C GLU A 81 -2.69 11.14 3.10
N MET A 82 -1.72 10.31 2.71
CA MET A 82 -1.52 8.98 3.32
C MET A 82 -1.09 9.08 4.79
N ILE A 83 -0.27 10.07 5.14
CA ILE A 83 0.15 10.32 6.53
C ILE A 83 -1.02 10.79 7.38
N HIS A 84 -1.82 11.76 6.89
CA HIS A 84 -3.02 12.22 7.61
C HIS A 84 -3.99 11.07 7.84
N MET A 85 -4.23 10.24 6.82
CA MET A 85 -5.11 9.07 6.93
C MET A 85 -4.65 8.09 8.03
N LEU A 86 -3.34 7.84 8.11
CA LEU A 86 -2.80 6.98 9.16
C LEU A 86 -2.86 7.64 10.55
N LEU A 87 -2.63 8.96 10.65
CA LEU A 87 -2.79 9.71 11.90
C LEU A 87 -4.24 9.66 12.40
N GLU A 88 -5.20 9.90 11.52
CA GLU A 88 -6.63 9.78 11.82
C GLU A 88 -6.97 8.38 12.33
N LEU A 89 -6.46 7.32 11.69
CA LEU A 89 -6.68 5.94 12.14
C LEU A 89 -6.07 5.65 13.52
N LEU A 90 -4.90 6.22 13.83
CA LEU A 90 -4.26 6.04 15.13
C LEU A 90 -4.99 6.80 16.25
N GLU A 91 -5.63 7.92 15.93
CA GLU A 91 -6.38 8.73 16.90
C GLU A 91 -7.83 8.23 17.08
N ALA A 92 -8.52 7.96 15.98
CA ALA A 92 -9.91 7.51 15.95
C ALA A 92 -10.10 6.47 14.84
N PRO A 93 -9.91 5.17 15.13
CA PRO A 93 -10.06 4.13 14.13
C PRO A 93 -11.49 4.09 13.57
N ASP A 94 -11.63 4.27 12.25
CA ASP A 94 -12.89 4.08 11.54
C ASP A 94 -12.74 3.08 10.38
N PRO A 95 -13.76 2.21 10.15
CA PRO A 95 -13.67 1.17 9.13
C PRO A 95 -13.46 1.71 7.70
N CYS A 96 -14.08 2.85 7.38
CA CYS A 96 -14.03 3.43 6.03
C CYS A 96 -12.64 3.95 5.69
N THR A 97 -11.98 4.63 6.62
CA THR A 97 -10.61 5.12 6.47
C THR A 97 -9.62 3.97 6.51
N LEU A 98 -9.88 2.91 7.30
CA LEU A 98 -9.01 1.74 7.32
C LEU A 98 -9.03 1.03 5.96
N GLU A 99 -10.22 0.83 5.38
CA GLU A 99 -10.37 0.26 4.05
C GLU A 99 -9.67 1.11 2.98
N LYS A 100 -9.87 2.43 3.00
CA LYS A 100 -9.20 3.35 2.08
C LYS A 100 -7.68 3.31 2.24
N PHE A 101 -7.18 3.29 3.47
CA PHE A 101 -5.76 3.24 3.76
C PHE A 101 -5.15 1.95 3.25
N LEU A 102 -5.70 0.80 3.64
CA LEU A 102 -5.24 -0.51 3.19
C LEU A 102 -5.31 -0.64 1.67
N GLY A 103 -6.36 -0.13 1.03
CA GLY A 103 -6.49 -0.13 -0.44
C GLY A 103 -5.48 0.75 -1.17
N ARG A 104 -4.86 1.73 -0.50
CA ARG A 104 -3.80 2.59 -1.07
C ARG A 104 -2.39 2.05 -0.82
N ILE A 105 -2.20 1.11 0.10
CA ILE A 105 -0.90 0.50 0.34
C ILE A 105 -0.53 -0.34 -0.90
N PRO A 106 0.69 -0.19 -1.43
CA PRO A 106 1.12 -0.97 -2.58
C PRO A 106 1.35 -2.44 -2.15
N MET A 107 0.31 -3.27 -2.19
CA MET A 107 0.35 -4.67 -1.74
C MET A 107 0.48 -5.67 -2.89
N VAL A 108 -0.16 -5.38 -4.02
CA VAL A 108 -0.30 -6.30 -5.14
C VAL A 108 0.71 -5.95 -6.22
N PHE A 109 1.81 -6.70 -6.26
CA PHE A 109 2.85 -6.53 -7.28
C PHE A 109 2.95 -7.72 -8.25
N ASN A 110 2.73 -8.93 -7.75
CA ASN A 110 2.79 -10.16 -8.52
C ASN A 110 1.45 -10.89 -8.39
N VAL A 111 0.73 -11.06 -9.49
CA VAL A 111 -0.56 -11.76 -9.53
C VAL A 111 -0.38 -13.09 -10.25
N VAL A 112 -0.73 -14.19 -9.56
CA VAL A 112 -0.73 -15.53 -10.14
C VAL A 112 -2.18 -15.97 -10.30
N ILE A 113 -2.61 -16.16 -11.55
CA ILE A 113 -3.94 -16.68 -11.89
C ILE A 113 -3.77 -18.14 -12.33
N LEU A 114 -4.43 -19.07 -11.65
CA LEU A 114 -4.39 -20.50 -11.99
C LEU A 114 -5.71 -20.93 -12.63
N SER A 115 -5.65 -21.39 -13.88
CA SER A 115 -6.78 -22.03 -14.57
C SER A 115 -6.33 -23.39 -15.12
N PRO A 116 -6.33 -24.44 -14.29
CA PRO A 116 -5.72 -25.73 -14.63
C PRO A 116 -6.58 -26.59 -15.59
N HIS A 117 -7.85 -26.25 -15.77
CA HIS A 117 -8.77 -26.94 -16.67
C HIS A 117 -9.09 -26.08 -17.90
N GLY A 118 -9.39 -26.75 -19.02
CA GLY A 118 -9.71 -26.11 -20.31
C GLY A 118 -8.48 -25.80 -21.18
N TYR A 119 -8.74 -25.34 -22.41
CA TYR A 119 -7.72 -24.85 -23.34
C TYR A 119 -7.57 -23.34 -23.16
N PHE A 120 -6.48 -22.89 -22.53
CA PHE A 120 -6.24 -21.47 -22.29
C PHE A 120 -5.38 -20.86 -23.41
N ALA A 121 -6.01 -20.11 -24.33
CA ALA A 121 -5.31 -19.37 -25.40
C ALA A 121 -6.10 -18.12 -25.81
N GLN A 122 -5.41 -17.17 -26.44
CA GLN A 122 -6.01 -15.90 -26.90
C GLN A 122 -6.89 -16.06 -28.15
N GLU A 123 -6.65 -17.06 -28.98
CA GLU A 123 -7.43 -17.34 -30.19
C GLU A 123 -7.66 -18.84 -30.39
N ASN A 124 -8.72 -19.21 -31.13
CA ASN A 124 -9.03 -20.58 -31.57
C ASN A 124 -9.32 -21.65 -30.49
N VAL A 125 -9.67 -21.25 -29.27
CA VAL A 125 -10.02 -22.18 -28.16
C VAL A 125 -11.48 -22.08 -27.70
N LEU A 126 -12.22 -21.07 -28.17
CA LEU A 126 -13.64 -20.90 -27.88
C LEU A 126 -14.47 -22.05 -28.46
N GLY A 127 -15.12 -22.83 -27.60
CA GLY A 127 -16.01 -23.94 -27.98
C GLY A 127 -15.44 -25.34 -27.77
N TYR A 128 -14.20 -25.49 -27.29
CA TYR A 128 -13.65 -26.78 -26.86
C TYR A 128 -14.24 -27.24 -25.52
N PRO A 129 -14.24 -28.55 -25.21
CA PRO A 129 -14.67 -29.06 -23.90
C PRO A 129 -13.94 -28.31 -22.77
N ASP A 130 -14.68 -27.92 -21.73
CA ASP A 130 -14.19 -27.14 -20.59
C ASP A 130 -13.59 -25.75 -20.94
N THR A 131 -13.85 -25.21 -22.13
CA THR A 131 -13.32 -23.93 -22.61
C THR A 131 -14.44 -22.95 -22.99
N GLY A 132 -14.83 -22.11 -22.03
CA GLY A 132 -15.94 -21.16 -22.15
C GLY A 132 -15.65 -19.82 -21.47
N GLY A 133 -16.66 -19.25 -20.81
CA GLY A 133 -16.58 -17.90 -20.21
C GLY A 133 -15.46 -17.67 -19.19
N GLN A 134 -14.87 -18.73 -18.63
CA GLN A 134 -13.73 -18.64 -17.71
C GLN A 134 -12.46 -18.09 -18.37
N VAL A 135 -12.20 -18.42 -19.64
CA VAL A 135 -11.03 -17.91 -20.37
C VAL A 135 -11.20 -16.43 -20.71
N VAL A 136 -12.41 -16.06 -21.16
CA VAL A 136 -12.76 -14.65 -21.46
C VAL A 136 -12.70 -13.78 -20.21
N TYR A 137 -13.22 -14.28 -19.08
CA TYR A 137 -13.21 -13.54 -17.81
C TYR A 137 -11.79 -13.25 -17.30
N ILE A 138 -10.87 -14.21 -17.42
CA ILE A 138 -9.47 -14.02 -17.02
C ILE A 138 -8.76 -13.08 -18.01
N LEU A 139 -8.97 -13.25 -19.31
CA LEU A 139 -8.33 -12.42 -20.33
C LEU A 139 -8.81 -10.96 -20.30
N ASP A 140 -10.05 -10.68 -19.89
CA ASP A 140 -10.54 -9.32 -19.66
C ASP A 140 -10.08 -8.76 -18.30
N GLN A 141 -9.84 -9.61 -17.30
CA GLN A 141 -9.37 -9.16 -15.98
C GLN A 141 -7.91 -8.71 -16.01
N VAL A 142 -7.01 -9.42 -16.70
CA VAL A 142 -5.57 -9.10 -16.64
C VAL A 142 -5.27 -7.66 -17.09
N PRO A 143 -5.82 -7.15 -18.22
CA PRO A 143 -5.59 -5.77 -18.65
C PRO A 143 -6.22 -4.71 -17.74
N ALA A 144 -7.23 -5.06 -16.96
CA ALA A 144 -7.85 -4.16 -15.99
C ALA A 144 -7.11 -4.14 -14.63
N LEU A 145 -6.21 -5.12 -14.41
CA LEU A 145 -5.36 -5.23 -13.22
C LEU A 145 -3.90 -4.80 -13.47
N GLU A 146 -3.49 -4.60 -14.73
CA GLU A 146 -2.18 -4.07 -15.17
C GLU A 146 -2.14 -2.54 -15.14
#